data_AF-A0A7W8UDF1-F1
#
_entry.id   AF-A0A7W8UDF1-F1
#
_cell.length_a   1.000
_cell.length_b   1.000
_cell.length_c   1.000
_cell.angle_alpha   90.00
_cell.angle_beta   90.00
_cell.angle_gamma   90.00
#
_symmetry.space_group_name_H-M   'P 1'
#
loop_
_entity.id
_entity.type
_entity.pdbx_description
1 polymer ?
#
loop_
_entity_poly.entity_id
_entity_poly.type
_entity_poly.pdbx_seq_one_letter_code
_entity_poly.pdbx_strand_id
1 'polypeptide(L)'
;MGEPQVERRLAAIMAADVMGFSRLMGADEAGTARALRVHREAMSPIITEHGGRIVKTIGDGVLLEFPSVVAAVACAAAIQRLMAERNAVAPADQRMLFRVGINLGDVLIEGDDILGDGVNVAARLEEISEAGGICISEDVHRQIDGKVDLSFADMGLQHLKNIARPLRTYRAYLDQIMPLRAPVLALPDRPSIAVLPFGNMSSDPAQDYFGDGIVEEIIIGLSRIRWLFVIARNSSFTYKGRAVDVKHVGRELGVRYVLEGSVRRAANRVRISAELVEAATGMHIWADRFEGGIEDIFELQDHVTANVVGAIGPKLEQAEIERAKRKPTENLDAYDYFLRGMAALHRWSREANNEALRLFYRAIELDPEFAAAYGMAARCYSQRKASGWMVDRAQETVETERLARRAAALGKDDAVALSTAGIAFTYVLGALDYGADLLERALALNPNWASTWLFSGWARIWLGEPEVALDHLARAIRLNPQDPQIFNAQAAMAAAHFFAGQYGEASSWARAAIREQPVHFIATCVAAASHALAGQAEEAAEAMTRLRQLDPDFRLSNLDDFFPIRRPDDAARWADGLRNAGLPP
;
A
#
# COMPACT_ATOMS: atom_id res chain seq x y z
N MET A 1 5.93 -5.72 73.48
CA MET A 1 6.53 -5.21 72.23
C MET A 1 5.37 -4.86 71.33
N GLY A 2 5.13 -3.56 71.10
CA GLY A 2 4.05 -3.12 70.22
C GLY A 2 4.38 -3.48 68.78
N GLU A 3 3.38 -3.94 68.01
CA GLU A 3 3.50 -4.11 66.56
C GLU A 3 3.94 -2.78 65.93
N PRO A 4 4.88 -2.79 64.96
CA PRO A 4 5.28 -1.56 64.29
C PRO A 4 4.04 -0.92 63.65
N GLN A 5 3.73 0.29 64.08
CA GLN A 5 2.58 1.05 63.62
C GLN A 5 2.83 1.43 62.16
N VAL A 6 2.24 0.67 61.24
CA VAL A 6 2.37 0.93 59.80
C VAL A 6 1.59 2.19 59.45
N GLU A 7 2.32 3.28 59.22
CA GLU A 7 1.73 4.58 58.88
C GLU A 7 1.46 4.64 57.38
N ARG A 8 0.20 4.93 57.02
CA ARG A 8 -0.20 5.19 55.62
C ARG A 8 -0.33 6.69 55.41
N ARG A 9 0.30 7.19 54.35
CA ARG A 9 0.13 8.58 53.91
C ARG A 9 0.07 8.70 52.39
N LEU A 10 -0.58 9.76 51.92
CA LEU A 10 -0.55 10.16 50.53
C LEU A 10 0.77 10.90 50.24
N ALA A 11 1.52 10.48 49.23
CA ALA A 11 2.79 11.11 48.87
C ALA A 11 2.98 11.22 47.34
N ALA A 12 3.73 12.23 46.91
CA ALA A 12 4.18 12.33 45.53
C ALA A 12 5.47 11.52 45.37
N ILE A 13 5.45 10.54 44.48
CA ILE A 13 6.51 9.56 44.31
C ILE A 13 7.10 9.75 42.93
N MET A 14 8.43 9.86 42.86
CA MET A 14 9.17 9.95 41.62
C MET A 14 10.14 8.79 41.52
N ALA A 15 10.03 8.02 40.44
CA ALA A 15 11.02 7.03 40.03
C ALA A 15 11.83 7.60 38.87
N ALA A 16 13.14 7.40 38.89
CA ALA A 16 13.99 7.73 37.76
C ALA A 16 15.07 6.68 37.52
N ASP A 17 15.35 6.35 36.26
CA ASP A 17 16.40 5.41 35.83
C ASP A 17 17.21 5.97 34.66
N VAL A 18 18.26 5.26 34.23
CA VAL A 18 19.02 5.61 33.01
C VAL A 18 18.65 4.65 31.88
N MET A 19 18.13 5.20 30.78
CA MET A 19 17.77 4.37 29.62
C MET A 19 19.00 3.65 29.05
N GLY A 20 18.92 2.33 28.95
CA GLY A 20 19.97 1.51 28.33
C GLY A 20 21.24 1.39 29.17
N PHE A 21 21.15 1.58 30.50
CA PHE A 21 22.29 1.52 31.41
C PHE A 21 23.13 0.24 31.27
N SER A 22 22.50 -0.93 31.10
CA SER A 22 23.22 -2.20 30.92
C SER A 22 24.13 -2.21 29.68
N ARG A 23 23.73 -1.51 28.60
CA ARG A 23 24.55 -1.37 27.38
C ARG A 23 25.76 -0.48 27.64
N LEU A 24 25.59 0.62 28.38
CA LEU A 24 26.69 1.52 28.77
C LEU A 24 27.70 0.79 29.66
N MET A 25 27.21 0.03 30.65
CA MET A 25 28.02 -0.82 31.52
C MET A 25 28.83 -1.87 30.74
N GLY A 26 28.24 -2.47 29.69
CA GLY A 26 28.95 -3.42 28.84
C GLY A 26 30.04 -2.79 27.95
N ALA A 27 29.97 -1.48 27.68
CA ALA A 27 30.94 -0.77 26.85
C ALA A 27 32.10 -0.18 27.67
N ASP A 28 31.81 0.44 28.81
CA ASP A 28 32.80 0.98 29.76
C ASP A 28 32.24 0.95 31.18
N GLU A 29 32.50 -0.14 31.90
CA GLU A 29 32.00 -0.36 33.27
C GLU A 29 32.48 0.74 34.24
N ALA A 30 33.78 1.05 34.22
CA ALA A 30 34.38 1.98 35.16
C ALA A 30 34.01 3.44 34.85
N GLY A 31 33.93 3.82 33.56
CA GLY A 31 33.48 5.13 33.13
C GLY A 31 32.00 5.36 33.42
N THR A 32 31.15 4.38 33.12
CA THR A 32 29.70 4.46 33.36
C THR A 32 29.40 4.59 34.85
N ALA A 33 30.04 3.80 35.71
CA ALA A 33 29.85 3.91 37.16
C ALA A 33 30.27 5.29 37.72
N ARG A 34 31.39 5.85 37.23
CA ARG A 34 31.84 7.20 37.61
C ARG A 34 30.86 8.28 37.15
N ALA A 35 30.43 8.21 35.89
CA ALA A 35 29.49 9.17 35.33
C ALA A 35 28.16 9.14 36.08
N LEU A 36 27.60 7.96 36.37
CA LEU A 36 26.36 7.84 37.16
C LEU A 36 26.50 8.48 38.55
N ARG A 37 27.64 8.27 39.23
CA ARG A 37 27.91 8.89 40.54
C ARG A 37 27.93 10.42 40.43
N VAL A 38 28.61 10.96 39.43
CA VAL A 38 28.69 12.41 39.19
C VAL A 38 27.31 13.00 38.87
N HIS A 39 26.50 12.32 38.08
CA HIS A 39 25.13 12.75 37.79
C HIS A 39 24.26 12.74 39.05
N ARG A 40 24.36 11.71 39.91
CA ARG A 40 23.66 11.65 41.19
C ARG A 40 24.08 12.76 42.16
N GLU A 41 25.38 13.01 42.29
CA GLU A 41 25.90 14.12 43.11
C GLU A 41 25.35 15.48 42.63
N ALA A 42 25.17 15.65 41.32
CA ALA A 42 24.60 16.86 40.75
C ALA A 42 23.08 16.98 40.93
N MET A 43 22.35 15.86 41.07
CA MET A 43 20.90 15.86 41.32
C MET A 43 20.56 16.19 42.78
N SER A 44 21.40 15.79 43.74
CA SER A 44 21.13 15.92 45.18
C SER A 44 20.76 17.35 45.64
N PRO A 45 21.46 18.43 45.20
CA PRO A 45 21.09 19.80 45.56
C PRO A 45 19.69 20.17 45.06
N ILE A 46 19.34 19.80 43.81
CA ILE A 46 18.03 20.10 43.20
C ILE A 46 16.91 19.39 43.97
N ILE A 47 17.14 18.12 44.32
CA ILE A 47 16.18 17.32 45.11
C ILE A 47 15.92 17.99 46.46
N THR A 48 16.97 18.42 47.15
CA THR A 48 16.85 19.05 48.48
C THR A 48 16.17 20.43 48.39
N GLU A 49 16.51 21.23 47.37
CA GLU A 49 15.89 22.55 47.11
C GLU A 49 14.37 22.45 46.93
N HIS A 50 13.90 21.38 46.27
CA HIS A 50 12.48 21.12 46.06
C HIS A 50 11.83 20.30 47.21
N GLY A 51 12.52 20.12 48.34
CA GLY A 51 12.00 19.40 49.50
C GLY A 51 11.81 17.89 49.28
N GLY A 52 12.51 17.32 48.30
CA GLY A 52 12.51 15.88 48.04
C GLY A 52 13.41 15.10 48.98
N ARG A 53 13.02 13.86 49.25
CA ARG A 53 13.78 12.88 50.03
C ARG A 53 14.13 11.69 49.15
N ILE A 54 15.41 11.31 49.10
CA ILE A 54 15.83 10.04 48.49
C ILE A 54 15.43 8.92 49.44
N VAL A 55 14.54 8.04 48.97
CA VAL A 55 14.10 6.86 49.71
C VAL A 55 15.13 5.75 49.54
N LYS A 56 15.45 5.41 48.29
CA LYS A 56 16.45 4.37 47.96
C LYS A 56 17.03 4.56 46.57
N THR A 57 18.18 3.94 46.37
CA THR A 57 18.84 3.79 45.06
C THR A 57 18.96 2.31 44.73
N ILE A 58 18.59 1.92 43.51
CA ILE A 58 18.60 0.52 43.06
C ILE A 58 19.32 0.48 41.71
N GLY A 59 20.59 0.04 41.69
CA GLY A 59 21.39 0.06 40.47
C GLY A 59 21.60 1.50 39.99
N ASP A 60 21.11 1.82 38.79
CA ASP A 60 21.01 3.15 38.20
C ASP A 60 19.73 3.91 38.58
N GLY A 61 18.71 3.20 39.04
CA GLY A 61 17.45 3.77 39.50
C GLY A 61 17.54 4.53 40.84
N VAL A 62 16.71 5.56 40.99
CA VAL A 62 16.49 6.31 42.23
C VAL A 62 14.98 6.47 42.48
N LEU A 63 14.58 6.25 43.73
CA LEU A 63 13.22 6.48 44.21
C LEU A 63 13.21 7.66 45.18
N LEU A 64 12.35 8.61 44.88
CA LEU A 64 12.24 9.90 45.58
C LEU A 64 10.82 10.09 46.08
N GLU A 65 10.69 10.70 47.26
CA GLU A 65 9.44 11.13 47.85
C GLU A 65 9.40 12.65 47.99
N PHE A 66 8.27 13.26 47.67
CA PHE A 66 8.04 14.69 47.83
C PHE A 66 6.75 14.95 48.61
N PRO A 67 6.72 16.01 49.44
CA PRO A 67 5.51 16.45 50.13
C PRO A 67 4.49 17.11 49.19
N SER A 68 4.88 17.43 47.95
CA SER A 68 4.04 18.11 46.96
C SER A 68 4.30 17.60 45.55
N VAL A 69 3.23 17.35 44.80
CA VAL A 69 3.30 17.00 43.36
C VAL A 69 3.88 18.12 42.50
N VAL A 70 3.64 19.38 42.87
CA VAL A 70 4.21 20.55 42.18
C VAL A 70 5.73 20.55 42.36
N ALA A 71 6.20 20.26 43.58
CA ALA A 71 7.61 20.19 43.88
C ALA A 71 8.29 19.01 43.17
N ALA A 72 7.64 17.84 43.13
CA ALA A 72 8.13 16.69 42.38
C ALA A 72 8.30 17.01 40.89
N VAL A 73 7.29 17.60 40.24
CA VAL A 73 7.33 17.92 38.81
C VAL A 73 8.37 19.00 38.51
N ALA A 74 8.46 20.05 39.33
CA ALA A 74 9.47 21.09 39.19
C ALA A 74 10.89 20.53 39.36
N CYS A 75 11.11 19.67 40.36
CA CYS A 75 12.37 18.97 40.57
C CYS A 75 12.75 18.10 39.36
N ALA A 76 11.80 17.33 38.82
CA ALA A 76 12.05 16.50 37.63
C ALA A 76 12.45 17.35 36.42
N ALA A 77 11.76 18.47 36.21
CA ALA A 77 12.09 19.38 35.11
C ALA A 77 13.48 20.01 35.27
N ALA A 78 13.84 20.44 36.48
CA ALA A 78 15.17 20.99 36.78
C ALA A 78 16.27 19.93 36.58
N ILE A 79 16.04 18.70 37.04
CA ILE A 79 16.95 17.57 36.81
C ILE A 79 17.13 17.33 35.31
N GLN A 80 16.04 17.22 34.54
CA GLN A 80 16.15 16.93 33.10
C GLN A 80 16.84 18.05 32.32
N ARG A 81 16.62 19.33 32.68
CA ARG A 81 17.34 20.47 32.08
C ARG A 81 18.86 20.38 32.35
N LEU A 82 19.25 20.12 33.60
CA LEU A 82 20.65 19.93 33.96
C LEU A 82 21.27 18.74 33.21
N MET A 83 20.53 17.62 33.09
CA MET A 83 21.03 16.45 32.35
C MET A 83 21.17 16.75 30.86
N ALA A 84 20.25 17.50 30.26
CA ALA A 84 20.33 17.92 28.86
C ALA A 84 21.58 18.77 28.59
N GLU A 85 21.88 19.75 29.46
CA GLU A 85 23.10 20.57 29.35
C GLU A 85 24.38 19.72 29.43
N ARG A 86 24.44 18.77 30.37
CA ARG A 86 25.59 17.87 30.52
C ARG A 86 25.74 16.91 29.34
N ASN A 87 24.63 16.41 28.79
CA ASN A 87 24.62 15.51 27.64
C ASN A 87 24.93 16.21 26.31
N ALA A 88 24.71 17.53 26.21
CA ALA A 88 24.99 18.31 25.00
C ALA A 88 26.49 18.30 24.63
N VAL A 89 27.37 18.27 25.63
CA VAL A 89 28.83 18.23 25.46
C VAL A 89 29.41 16.82 25.46
N ALA A 90 28.59 15.79 25.69
CA ALA A 90 29.01 14.39 25.75
C ALA A 90 28.85 13.67 24.39
N PRO A 91 29.78 12.78 24.01
CA PRO A 91 29.63 11.86 22.88
C PRO A 91 28.33 11.06 22.96
N ALA A 92 27.69 10.80 21.81
CA ALA A 92 26.35 10.20 21.76
C ALA A 92 26.26 8.81 22.44
N ASP A 93 27.36 8.05 22.40
CA ASP A 93 27.51 6.74 23.02
C ASP A 93 27.74 6.79 24.55
N GLN A 94 28.00 7.98 25.11
CA GLN A 94 28.26 8.20 26.54
C GLN A 94 27.17 9.02 27.25
N ARG A 95 26.12 9.44 26.55
CA ARG A 95 25.02 10.24 27.12
C ARG A 95 24.20 9.43 28.13
N MET A 96 23.92 10.03 29.28
CA MET A 96 23.05 9.45 30.32
C MET A 96 21.68 10.10 30.26
N LEU A 97 20.74 9.44 29.59
CA LEU A 97 19.38 9.92 29.42
C LEU A 97 18.49 9.33 30.51
N PHE A 98 18.17 10.16 31.50
CA PHE A 98 17.29 9.75 32.59
C PHE A 98 15.84 9.69 32.13
N ARG A 99 15.11 8.68 32.56
CA ARG A 99 13.65 8.61 32.44
C ARG A 99 13.05 8.89 33.78
N VAL A 100 11.92 9.61 33.81
CA VAL A 100 11.24 9.98 35.06
C VAL A 100 9.76 9.62 34.99
N GLY A 101 9.26 8.99 36.04
CA GLY A 101 7.86 8.67 36.28
C GLY A 101 7.38 9.27 37.60
N ILE A 102 6.28 10.02 37.58
CA ILE A 102 5.73 10.67 38.78
C ILE A 102 4.28 10.24 39.00
N ASN A 103 4.00 9.76 40.21
CA ASN A 103 2.65 9.41 40.63
C ASN A 103 2.31 10.04 41.99
N LEU A 104 1.02 10.26 42.22
CA LEU A 104 0.48 10.57 43.53
C LEU A 104 -0.31 9.35 44.01
N GLY A 105 0.02 8.81 45.18
CA GLY A 105 -0.68 7.65 45.69
C GLY A 105 -0.36 7.36 47.16
N ASP A 106 -1.13 6.44 47.74
CA ASP A 106 -0.93 5.99 49.10
C ASP A 106 0.35 5.14 49.21
N VAL A 107 1.15 5.45 50.22
CA VAL A 107 2.37 4.71 50.58
C VAL A 107 2.30 4.24 52.03
N LEU A 108 2.87 3.07 52.26
CA LEU A 108 3.16 2.49 53.57
C LEU A 108 4.59 2.85 53.93
N ILE A 109 4.79 3.48 55.07
CA ILE A 109 6.12 3.80 55.59
C ILE A 109 6.62 2.60 56.39
N GLU A 110 7.77 2.06 55.99
CA GLU A 110 8.47 1.00 56.72
C GLU A 110 9.89 1.45 57.03
N GLY A 111 10.07 2.05 58.21
CA GLY A 111 11.35 2.66 58.60
C GLY A 111 11.68 3.85 57.70
N ASP A 112 12.75 3.71 56.91
CA ASP A 112 13.20 4.72 55.96
C ASP A 112 12.74 4.47 54.50
N ASP A 113 12.02 3.36 54.25
CA ASP A 113 11.53 2.97 52.93
C ASP A 113 10.02 3.26 52.76
N ILE A 114 9.58 3.33 51.50
CA ILE A 114 8.17 3.43 51.12
C ILE A 114 7.76 2.24 50.25
N LEU A 115 6.61 1.64 50.58
CA LEU A 115 6.04 0.51 49.86
C LEU A 115 4.58 0.81 49.50
N GLY A 116 4.10 0.30 48.37
CA GLY A 116 2.70 0.42 48.00
C GLY A 116 2.46 0.51 46.51
N ASP A 117 1.19 0.52 46.14
CA ASP A 117 0.76 0.62 44.75
C ASP A 117 1.23 1.92 44.09
N GLY A 118 1.25 3.03 44.85
CA GLY A 118 1.75 4.31 44.37
C GLY A 118 3.21 4.27 43.87
N VAL A 119 4.06 3.48 44.54
CA VAL A 119 5.48 3.29 44.17
C VAL A 119 5.59 2.48 42.89
N ASN A 120 4.79 1.42 42.78
CA ASN A 120 4.75 0.58 41.59
C ASN A 120 4.28 1.39 40.37
N VAL A 121 3.24 2.21 40.52
CA VAL A 121 2.75 3.07 39.44
C VAL A 121 3.85 4.05 38.99
N ALA A 122 4.54 4.73 39.92
CA ALA A 122 5.62 5.66 39.56
C ALA A 122 6.74 4.97 38.76
N ALA A 123 7.17 3.77 39.18
CA ALA A 123 8.14 2.97 38.44
C ALA A 123 7.64 2.56 37.04
N ARG A 124 6.36 2.22 36.90
CA ARG A 124 5.80 1.86 35.58
C ARG A 124 5.63 3.08 34.66
N LEU A 125 5.38 4.25 35.20
CA LEU A 125 5.37 5.50 34.44
C LEU A 125 6.78 5.86 33.95
N GLU A 126 7.80 5.62 34.77
CA GLU A 126 9.19 5.78 34.38
C GLU A 126 9.54 4.85 33.20
N GLU A 127 9.17 3.56 33.28
CA GLU A 127 9.46 2.58 32.23
C GLU A 127 8.89 2.95 30.85
N ILE A 128 7.72 3.60 30.79
CA ILE A 128 7.07 4.05 29.55
C ILE A 128 7.49 5.46 29.11
N SER A 129 8.29 6.15 29.92
CA SER A 129 8.79 7.47 29.59
C SER A 129 9.85 7.38 28.48
N GLU A 130 9.93 8.41 27.64
CA GLU A 130 10.99 8.53 26.64
C GLU A 130 12.33 8.89 27.30
N ALA A 131 13.44 8.65 26.60
CA ALA A 131 14.77 9.02 27.06
C ALA A 131 14.86 10.53 27.31
N GLY A 132 15.22 10.96 28.52
CA GLY A 132 15.20 12.38 28.90
C GLY A 132 13.79 12.93 29.18
N GLY A 133 12.77 12.08 29.22
CA GLY A 133 11.36 12.47 29.38
C GLY A 133 10.83 12.36 30.81
N ILE A 134 9.69 13.02 31.04
CA ILE A 134 8.92 12.95 32.29
C ILE A 134 7.50 12.46 31.94
N CYS A 135 7.09 11.34 32.53
CA CYS A 135 5.74 10.80 32.45
C CYS A 135 5.04 10.94 33.80
N ILE A 136 3.79 11.40 33.80
CA ILE A 136 3.00 11.63 35.01
C ILE A 136 1.63 10.96 34.93
N SER A 137 1.08 10.58 36.09
CA SER A 137 -0.30 10.09 36.17
C SER A 137 -1.33 11.22 36.04
N GLU A 138 -2.58 10.84 35.73
CA GLU A 138 -3.71 11.77 35.71
C GLU A 138 -3.89 12.55 37.02
N ASP A 139 -3.70 11.90 38.16
CA ASP A 139 -3.88 12.55 39.46
C ASP A 139 -2.78 13.60 39.72
N VAL A 140 -1.56 13.37 39.24
CA VAL A 140 -0.49 14.38 39.26
C VAL A 140 -0.86 15.55 38.34
N HIS A 141 -1.25 15.25 37.08
CA HIS A 141 -1.64 16.28 36.11
C HIS A 141 -2.77 17.17 36.62
N ARG A 142 -3.80 16.57 37.21
CA ARG A 142 -4.96 17.28 37.77
C ARG A 142 -4.58 18.27 38.88
N GLN A 143 -3.54 17.96 39.66
CA GLN A 143 -3.14 18.81 40.80
C GLN A 143 -2.17 19.93 40.43
N ILE A 144 -1.43 19.79 39.33
CA ILE A 144 -0.41 20.76 38.88
C ILE A 144 -0.91 21.72 37.79
N ASP A 145 -2.15 21.52 37.30
CA ASP A 145 -2.75 22.38 36.27
C ASP A 145 -2.67 23.86 36.68
N GLY A 146 -2.01 24.67 35.83
CA GLY A 146 -1.74 26.09 36.05
C GLY A 146 -0.71 26.45 37.15
N LYS A 147 0.01 25.48 37.74
CA LYS A 147 0.94 25.70 38.87
C LYS A 147 2.41 25.46 38.54
N VAL A 148 2.71 24.89 37.39
CA VAL A 148 4.07 24.63 36.90
C VAL A 148 4.23 25.18 35.51
N ASP A 149 5.41 25.73 35.22
CA ASP A 149 5.73 26.27 33.90
C ASP A 149 6.24 25.18 32.95
N LEU A 150 5.33 24.27 32.61
CA LEU A 150 5.55 23.14 31.70
C LEU A 150 4.29 22.90 30.86
N SER A 151 4.47 22.38 29.64
CA SER A 151 3.35 21.91 28.82
C SER A 151 3.20 20.39 28.93
N PHE A 152 1.97 19.88 28.83
CA PHE A 152 1.66 18.46 28.99
C PHE A 152 0.90 17.90 27.78
N ALA A 153 1.37 16.80 27.21
CA ALA A 153 0.62 16.03 26.20
C ALA A 153 -0.06 14.83 26.82
N ASP A 154 -1.37 14.70 26.58
CA ASP A 154 -2.15 13.52 26.93
C ASP A 154 -1.70 12.32 26.09
N MET A 155 -1.25 11.26 26.78
CA MET A 155 -0.85 9.99 26.19
C MET A 155 -2.01 8.97 26.18
N GLY A 156 -3.20 9.35 26.65
CA GLY A 156 -4.36 8.48 26.74
C GLY A 156 -4.24 7.42 27.83
N LEU A 157 -5.15 6.44 27.80
CA LEU A 157 -5.17 5.32 28.74
C LEU A 157 -4.05 4.32 28.42
N GLN A 158 -3.16 4.11 29.38
CA GLN A 158 -2.05 3.17 29.33
C GLN A 158 -2.33 1.94 30.18
N HIS A 159 -2.07 0.75 29.64
CA HIS A 159 -2.12 -0.51 30.38
C HIS A 159 -0.74 -0.80 30.95
N LEU A 160 -0.55 -0.53 32.24
CA LEU A 160 0.73 -0.73 32.92
C LEU A 160 0.82 -2.17 33.46
N LYS A 161 2.01 -2.77 33.35
CA LYS A 161 2.27 -4.13 33.84
C LYS A 161 1.94 -4.22 35.33
N ASN A 162 1.14 -5.21 35.72
CA ASN A 162 0.70 -5.47 37.09
C ASN A 162 -0.13 -4.35 37.75
N ILE A 163 -0.72 -3.44 36.97
CA ILE A 163 -1.70 -2.46 37.45
C ILE A 163 -3.08 -2.84 36.88
N ALA A 164 -4.05 -3.11 37.76
CA ALA A 164 -5.33 -3.71 37.38
C ALA A 164 -6.21 -2.81 36.51
N ARG A 165 -6.07 -1.48 36.62
CA ARG A 165 -6.87 -0.50 35.87
C ARG A 165 -5.97 0.31 34.93
N PRO A 166 -6.39 0.55 33.68
CA PRO A 166 -5.67 1.45 32.79
C PRO A 166 -5.60 2.84 33.40
N LEU A 167 -4.43 3.47 33.34
CA LEU A 167 -4.18 4.79 33.89
C LEU A 167 -4.04 5.78 32.76
N ARG A 168 -4.72 6.92 32.82
CA ARG A 168 -4.46 8.01 31.87
C ARG A 168 -3.15 8.68 32.26
N THR A 169 -2.28 8.91 31.28
CA THR A 169 -0.93 9.41 31.53
C THR A 169 -0.64 10.62 30.67
N TYR A 170 0.30 11.45 31.11
CA TYR A 170 0.68 12.67 30.43
C TYR A 170 2.20 12.75 30.33
N ARG A 171 2.69 13.31 29.22
CA ARG A 171 4.10 13.64 29.02
C ARG A 171 4.32 15.12 29.32
N ALA A 172 5.31 15.45 30.14
CA ALA A 172 5.72 16.84 30.34
C ALA A 172 6.82 17.25 29.35
N TYR A 173 6.74 18.48 28.83
CA TYR A 173 7.79 19.10 28.02
C TYR A 173 8.47 20.23 28.78
N LEU A 174 9.80 20.25 28.72
CA LEU A 174 10.65 21.20 29.45
C LEU A 174 10.60 22.61 28.86
N ASP A 175 10.28 22.71 27.57
CA ASP A 175 10.04 23.96 26.86
C ASP A 175 8.53 24.20 26.75
N GLN A 176 8.08 25.43 26.97
CA GLN A 176 6.67 25.84 26.77
C GLN A 176 6.19 25.58 25.33
N ILE A 177 7.13 25.35 24.41
CA ILE A 177 6.88 24.85 23.07
C ILE A 177 6.60 23.35 23.21
N MET A 178 5.32 22.96 23.30
CA MET A 178 4.93 21.64 22.81
C MET A 178 5.62 21.48 21.45
N PRO A 179 6.38 20.40 21.18
CA PRO A 179 6.68 20.08 19.80
C PRO A 179 5.31 20.03 19.15
N LEU A 180 5.04 21.03 18.29
CA LEU A 180 3.86 21.04 17.45
C LEU A 180 3.78 19.62 16.94
N ARG A 181 2.69 18.91 17.27
CA ARG A 181 2.37 17.64 16.60
C ARG A 181 2.74 17.90 15.15
N ALA A 182 3.79 17.24 14.64
CA ALA A 182 4.12 17.36 13.23
C ALA A 182 2.77 17.18 12.55
N PRO A 183 2.26 18.21 11.83
CA PRO A 183 0.87 18.23 11.42
C PRO A 183 0.64 16.88 10.78
N VAL A 184 -0.28 16.08 11.33
CA VAL A 184 -0.62 14.79 10.72
C VAL A 184 -1.05 15.19 9.34
N LEU A 185 -0.19 14.91 8.35
CA LEU A 185 -0.47 15.33 7.00
C LEU A 185 -1.77 14.63 6.65
N ALA A 186 -2.80 15.44 6.37
CA ALA A 186 -4.07 14.89 5.95
C ALA A 186 -3.78 13.99 4.75
N LEU A 187 -4.28 12.75 4.81
CA LEU A 187 -4.10 11.84 3.68
C LEU A 187 -4.68 12.53 2.45
N PRO A 188 -3.93 12.57 1.33
CA PRO A 188 -4.47 13.07 0.08
C PRO A 188 -5.79 12.37 -0.27
N ASP A 189 -6.67 13.08 -0.97
CA ASP A 189 -7.93 12.51 -1.46
C ASP A 189 -7.67 11.30 -2.36
N ARG A 190 -6.58 11.38 -3.13
CA ARG A 190 -6.08 10.30 -3.99
C ARG A 190 -5.21 9.30 -3.20
N PRO A 191 -5.16 8.02 -3.62
CA PRO A 191 -4.28 7.03 -3.01
C PRO A 191 -2.83 7.51 -3.04
N SER A 192 -2.09 7.29 -1.96
CA SER A 192 -0.71 7.76 -1.81
C SER A 192 0.22 6.67 -1.30
N ILE A 193 1.44 6.63 -1.83
CA ILE A 193 2.45 5.61 -1.52
C ILE A 193 3.82 6.24 -1.26
N ALA A 194 4.52 5.73 -0.24
CA ALA A 194 5.96 5.94 -0.07
C ALA A 194 6.70 4.62 -0.31
N VAL A 195 7.89 4.69 -0.92
CA VAL A 195 8.78 3.52 -1.06
C VAL A 195 9.99 3.75 -0.15
N LEU A 196 10.10 2.95 0.90
CA LEU A 196 11.20 3.06 1.85
C LEU A 196 12.49 2.44 1.29
N PRO A 197 13.67 2.92 1.72
CA PRO A 197 14.94 2.28 1.41
C PRO A 197 14.91 0.81 1.82
N PHE A 198 15.27 -0.09 0.92
CA PHE A 198 15.30 -1.52 1.23
C PHE A 198 16.44 -1.81 2.21
N GLY A 199 16.13 -2.55 3.28
CA GLY A 199 17.12 -2.92 4.29
C GLY A 199 18.18 -3.87 3.73
N ASN A 200 19.46 -3.55 3.95
CA ASN A 200 20.55 -4.45 3.62
C ASN A 200 20.72 -5.50 4.72
N MET A 201 20.45 -6.76 4.39
CA MET A 201 20.56 -7.92 5.27
C MET A 201 21.88 -8.70 5.03
N SER A 202 22.84 -8.07 4.36
CA SER A 202 24.16 -8.62 4.03
C SER A 202 25.22 -8.06 4.98
N SER A 203 26.34 -8.77 5.14
CA SER A 203 27.43 -8.37 6.04
C SER A 203 28.30 -7.21 5.53
N ASP A 204 28.02 -6.68 4.33
CA ASP A 204 28.84 -5.71 3.63
C ASP A 204 28.01 -4.45 3.30
N PRO A 205 28.28 -3.33 4.00
CA PRO A 205 27.60 -2.04 3.81
C PRO A 205 27.81 -1.42 2.42
N ALA A 206 28.84 -1.84 1.68
CA ALA A 206 29.12 -1.32 0.34
C ALA A 206 28.03 -1.71 -0.68
N GLN A 207 27.04 -2.52 -0.30
CA GLN A 207 25.96 -3.00 -1.16
C GLN A 207 24.65 -2.21 -1.01
N ASP A 208 24.61 -1.21 -0.13
CA ASP A 208 23.42 -0.38 0.10
C ASP A 208 22.94 0.34 -1.18
N TYR A 209 23.85 0.66 -2.11
CA TYR A 209 23.50 1.33 -3.37
C TYR A 209 22.57 0.50 -4.25
N PHE A 210 22.63 -0.83 -4.14
CA PHE A 210 21.83 -1.71 -4.99
C PHE A 210 20.35 -1.70 -4.55
N GLY A 211 20.09 -1.77 -3.24
CA GLY A 211 18.74 -1.58 -2.70
C GLY A 211 18.19 -0.19 -3.02
N ASP A 212 19.04 0.84 -2.91
CA ASP A 212 18.66 2.22 -3.26
C ASP A 212 18.27 2.39 -4.74
N GLY A 213 19.01 1.73 -5.66
CA GLY A 213 18.75 1.78 -7.10
C GLY A 213 17.42 1.14 -7.48
N ILE A 214 17.12 -0.04 -6.92
CA ILE A 214 15.82 -0.70 -7.08
C ILE A 214 14.69 0.19 -6.58
N VAL A 215 14.83 0.78 -5.40
CA VAL A 215 13.81 1.68 -4.84
C VAL A 215 13.56 2.89 -5.76
N GLU A 216 14.63 3.48 -6.32
CA GLU A 216 14.51 4.61 -7.22
C GLU A 216 13.76 4.26 -8.51
N GLU A 217 14.06 3.11 -9.11
CA GLU A 217 13.33 2.63 -10.29
C GLU A 217 11.88 2.30 -10.00
N ILE A 218 11.58 1.72 -8.83
CA ILE A 218 10.20 1.47 -8.41
C ILE A 218 9.44 2.80 -8.25
N ILE A 219 10.05 3.82 -7.63
CA ILE A 219 9.44 5.16 -7.50
C ILE A 219 9.14 5.75 -8.89
N ILE A 220 10.09 5.64 -9.83
CA ILE A 220 9.91 6.11 -11.22
C ILE A 220 8.78 5.34 -11.91
N GLY A 221 8.74 4.02 -11.75
CA GLY A 221 7.71 3.16 -12.35
C GLY A 221 6.32 3.44 -11.79
N LEU A 222 6.18 3.55 -10.46
CA LEU A 222 4.91 3.87 -9.80
C LEU A 222 4.42 5.29 -10.15
N SER A 223 5.34 6.23 -10.38
CA SER A 223 5.00 7.62 -10.75
C SER A 223 4.35 7.73 -12.13
N ARG A 224 4.42 6.68 -12.96
CA ARG A 224 3.69 6.57 -14.24
C ARG A 224 2.20 6.25 -14.03
N ILE A 225 1.78 5.88 -12.82
CA ILE A 225 0.39 5.64 -12.44
C ILE A 225 -0.25 6.96 -12.02
N ARG A 226 -0.95 7.64 -12.93
CA ARG A 226 -1.48 9.00 -12.72
C ARG A 226 -2.45 9.17 -11.54
N TRP A 227 -3.19 8.12 -11.18
CA TRP A 227 -4.12 8.16 -10.06
C TRP A 227 -3.44 7.96 -8.69
N LEU A 228 -2.16 7.53 -8.67
CA LEU A 228 -1.40 7.23 -7.47
C LEU A 228 -0.42 8.38 -7.15
N PHE A 229 -0.52 8.95 -5.95
CA PHE A 229 0.41 9.97 -5.46
C PHE A 229 1.66 9.31 -4.86
N VAL A 230 2.79 9.38 -5.55
CA VAL A 230 4.05 8.78 -5.11
C VAL A 230 4.91 9.82 -4.40
N ILE A 231 5.37 9.50 -3.19
CA ILE A 231 6.29 10.35 -2.43
C ILE A 231 7.66 10.36 -3.10
N ALA A 232 8.25 11.55 -3.18
CA ALA A 232 9.58 11.75 -3.71
C ALA A 232 10.63 10.98 -2.89
N ARG A 233 11.60 10.38 -3.59
CA ARG A 233 12.71 9.60 -3.04
C ARG A 233 13.35 10.25 -1.82
N ASN A 234 13.70 11.54 -1.89
CA ASN A 234 14.40 12.23 -0.81
C ASN A 234 13.64 12.23 0.52
N SER A 235 12.31 12.29 0.48
CA SER A 235 11.47 12.26 1.68
C SER A 235 11.49 10.87 2.32
N SER A 236 11.41 9.80 1.53
CA SER A 236 11.45 8.42 2.02
C SER A 236 12.85 7.98 2.49
N PHE A 237 13.92 8.54 1.90
CA PHE A 237 15.29 8.17 2.25
C PHE A 237 15.76 8.73 3.60
N THR A 238 15.01 9.64 4.22
CA THR A 238 15.27 10.10 5.59
C THR A 238 15.15 8.99 6.64
N TYR A 239 14.45 7.90 6.30
CA TYR A 239 14.27 6.71 7.14
C TYR A 239 15.39 5.67 6.99
N LYS A 240 16.37 5.90 6.11
CA LYS A 240 17.47 4.95 5.88
C LYS A 240 18.24 4.67 7.19
N GLY A 241 18.47 3.39 7.47
CA GLY A 241 19.19 2.94 8.67
C GLY A 241 18.42 3.11 9.99
N ARG A 242 17.13 3.47 9.94
CA ARG A 242 16.28 3.59 11.12
C ARG A 242 15.29 2.43 11.18
N ALA A 243 15.10 1.85 12.35
CA ALA A 243 13.95 1.00 12.60
C ALA A 243 12.73 1.91 12.82
N VAL A 244 11.82 1.95 11.84
CA VAL A 244 10.62 2.78 11.91
C VAL A 244 9.36 1.95 11.72
N ASP A 245 8.36 2.23 12.55
CA ASP A 245 7.01 1.68 12.39
C ASP A 245 6.35 2.30 11.15
N VAL A 246 5.82 1.46 10.26
CA VAL A 246 5.09 1.87 9.06
C VAL A 246 3.94 2.82 9.40
N LYS A 247 3.29 2.67 10.57
CA LYS A 247 2.24 3.59 11.03
C LYS A 247 2.75 4.98 11.36
N HIS A 248 4.01 5.08 11.75
CA HIS A 248 4.66 6.37 11.98
C HIS A 248 5.00 7.03 10.64
N VAL A 249 5.61 6.28 9.71
CA VAL A 249 5.92 6.74 8.35
C VAL A 249 4.69 7.26 7.63
N GLY A 250 3.57 6.53 7.69
CA GLY A 250 2.30 6.96 7.08
C GLY A 250 1.79 8.30 7.61
N ARG A 251 1.92 8.54 8.92
CA ARG A 251 1.49 9.79 9.56
C ARG A 251 2.41 10.97 9.25
N GLU A 252 3.72 10.73 9.21
CA GLU A 252 4.73 11.77 8.99
C GLU A 252 4.82 12.16 7.51
N LEU A 253 4.75 11.20 6.59
CA LEU A 253 4.76 11.46 5.14
C LEU A 253 3.37 11.74 4.56
N GLY A 254 2.29 11.53 5.33
CA GLY A 254 0.92 11.69 4.83
C GLY A 254 0.55 10.66 3.76
N VAL A 255 1.07 9.43 3.88
CA VAL A 255 0.80 8.36 2.92
C VAL A 255 -0.13 7.29 3.45
N ARG A 256 -0.96 6.76 2.56
CA ARG A 256 -1.88 5.67 2.88
C ARG A 256 -1.18 4.31 2.81
N TYR A 257 -0.21 4.18 1.92
CA TYR A 257 0.51 2.94 1.66
C TYR A 257 2.02 3.15 1.79
N VAL A 258 2.70 2.11 2.24
CA VAL A 258 4.16 2.08 2.30
C VAL A 258 4.64 0.79 1.67
N LEU A 259 5.57 0.90 0.73
CA LEU A 259 6.33 -0.22 0.19
C LEU A 259 7.66 -0.28 0.92
N GLU A 260 7.92 -1.40 1.58
CA GLU A 260 9.19 -1.69 2.23
C GLU A 260 9.80 -2.98 1.70
N GLY A 261 11.05 -3.24 2.02
CA GLY A 261 11.73 -4.41 1.49
C GLY A 261 13.11 -4.62 2.07
N SER A 262 13.74 -5.70 1.66
CA SER A 262 15.11 -6.02 2.04
C SER A 262 15.86 -6.70 0.91
N VAL A 263 17.17 -6.49 0.87
CA VAL A 263 18.08 -7.17 -0.02
C VAL A 263 19.08 -7.98 0.79
N ARG A 264 19.29 -9.23 0.40
CA ARG A 264 20.31 -10.11 0.95
C ARG A 264 21.15 -10.69 -0.17
N ARG A 265 22.46 -10.43 -0.12
CA ARG A 265 23.44 -11.06 -0.99
C ARG A 265 24.19 -12.15 -0.24
N ALA A 266 24.30 -13.33 -0.85
CA ALA A 266 25.08 -14.44 -0.33
C ALA A 266 25.86 -15.07 -1.49
N ALA A 267 27.19 -14.93 -1.46
CA ALA A 267 28.08 -15.36 -2.53
C ALA A 267 27.62 -14.84 -3.91
N ASN A 268 27.25 -15.74 -4.83
CA ASN A 268 26.84 -15.41 -6.19
C ASN A 268 25.33 -15.18 -6.36
N ARG A 269 24.54 -15.16 -5.26
CA ARG A 269 23.07 -15.02 -5.32
C ARG A 269 22.59 -13.79 -4.56
N VAL A 270 21.59 -13.14 -5.15
CA VAL A 270 20.89 -12.00 -4.57
C VAL A 270 19.43 -12.41 -4.33
N ARG A 271 18.91 -12.13 -3.14
CA ARG A 271 17.49 -12.29 -2.79
C ARG A 271 16.93 -10.94 -2.38
N ILE A 272 15.82 -10.56 -2.99
CA ILE A 272 15.10 -9.32 -2.72
C ILE A 272 13.70 -9.69 -2.23
N SER A 273 13.24 -9.08 -1.15
CA SER A 273 11.86 -9.18 -0.67
C SER A 273 11.24 -7.79 -0.69
N ALA A 274 10.00 -7.68 -1.13
CA ALA A 274 9.25 -6.42 -1.15
C ALA A 274 7.84 -6.65 -0.61
N GLU A 275 7.33 -5.71 0.17
CA GLU A 275 6.06 -5.81 0.88
C GLU A 275 5.32 -4.46 0.86
N LEU A 276 4.05 -4.50 0.48
CA LEU A 276 3.16 -3.35 0.47
C LEU A 276 2.24 -3.40 1.69
N VAL A 277 2.22 -2.33 2.48
CA VAL A 277 1.53 -2.24 3.76
C VAL A 277 0.58 -1.04 3.77
N GLU A 278 -0.64 -1.22 4.29
CA GLU A 278 -1.55 -0.11 4.61
C GLU A 278 -1.08 0.59 5.89
N ALA A 279 -0.70 1.85 5.79
CA ALA A 279 -0.02 2.56 6.86
C ALA A 279 -0.91 2.85 8.08
N ALA A 280 -2.23 2.96 7.90
CA ALA A 280 -3.14 3.22 9.02
C ALA A 280 -3.29 2.01 9.95
N THR A 281 -3.36 0.80 9.39
CA THR A 281 -3.67 -0.43 10.12
C THR A 281 -2.44 -1.30 10.37
N GLY A 282 -1.42 -1.19 9.52
CA GLY A 282 -0.28 -2.11 9.45
C GLY A 282 -0.61 -3.41 8.71
N MET A 283 -1.71 -3.45 7.95
CA MET A 283 -2.11 -4.65 7.21
C MET A 283 -1.25 -4.83 5.96
N HIS A 284 -0.66 -6.02 5.79
CA HIS A 284 0.05 -6.39 4.56
C HIS A 284 -0.96 -6.65 3.43
N ILE A 285 -0.77 -5.95 2.31
CA ILE A 285 -1.63 -6.02 1.12
C ILE A 285 -1.04 -6.97 0.09
N TRP A 286 0.29 -6.93 -0.05
CA TRP A 286 1.03 -7.74 -1.00
C TRP A 286 2.45 -7.95 -0.49
N ALA A 287 3.03 -9.11 -0.79
CA ALA A 287 4.42 -9.41 -0.50
C ALA A 287 4.92 -10.40 -1.56
N ASP A 288 6.15 -10.23 -2.01
CA ASP A 288 6.79 -11.17 -2.93
C ASP A 288 8.31 -11.21 -2.76
N ARG A 289 8.92 -12.23 -3.34
CA ARG A 289 10.35 -12.51 -3.24
C ARG A 289 10.93 -12.82 -4.61
N PHE A 290 12.07 -12.20 -4.89
CA PHE A 290 12.83 -12.34 -6.11
C PHE A 290 14.22 -12.90 -5.82
N GLU A 291 14.71 -13.76 -6.71
CA GLU A 291 16.05 -14.34 -6.61
C GLU A 291 16.75 -14.30 -7.98
N GLY A 292 18.04 -14.01 -7.98
CA GLY A 292 18.85 -14.03 -9.19
C GLY A 292 20.35 -14.17 -8.92
N GLY A 293 21.12 -14.40 -9.98
CA GLY A 293 22.58 -14.39 -9.94
C GLY A 293 23.12 -12.96 -9.87
N ILE A 294 24.32 -12.78 -9.29
CA ILE A 294 24.99 -11.47 -9.28
C ILE A 294 25.51 -11.05 -10.67
N GLU A 295 25.73 -12.03 -11.55
CA GLU A 295 26.22 -11.81 -12.92
C GLU A 295 25.16 -11.10 -13.78
N ASP A 296 23.87 -11.37 -13.50
CA ASP A 296 22.70 -10.80 -14.18
C ASP A 296 22.00 -9.75 -13.31
N ILE A 297 22.75 -9.04 -12.45
CA ILE A 297 22.17 -8.18 -11.41
C ILE A 297 21.29 -7.04 -11.98
N PHE A 298 21.63 -6.52 -13.15
CA PHE A 298 20.83 -5.50 -13.85
C PHE A 298 19.53 -6.08 -14.41
N GLU A 299 19.56 -7.30 -14.97
CA GLU A 299 18.34 -7.98 -15.42
C GLU A 299 17.43 -8.33 -14.24
N LEU A 300 18.01 -8.73 -13.10
CA LEU A 300 17.27 -8.96 -11.87
C LEU A 300 16.60 -7.66 -11.39
N GLN A 301 17.31 -6.53 -11.44
CA GLN A 301 16.77 -5.22 -11.08
C GLN A 301 15.58 -4.84 -11.99
N ASP A 302 15.75 -4.90 -13.31
CA ASP A 302 14.67 -4.63 -14.27
C ASP A 302 13.46 -5.55 -14.04
N HIS A 303 13.72 -6.83 -13.77
CA HIS A 303 12.69 -7.82 -13.49
C HIS A 303 11.92 -7.51 -12.19
N VAL A 304 12.63 -7.15 -11.12
CA VAL A 304 12.03 -6.78 -9.83
C VAL A 304 11.18 -5.53 -10.01
N THR A 305 11.72 -4.48 -10.63
CA THR A 305 11.00 -3.22 -10.89
C THR A 305 9.71 -3.49 -11.68
N ALA A 306 9.79 -4.25 -12.79
CA ALA A 306 8.63 -4.53 -13.63
C ALA A 306 7.55 -5.34 -12.88
N ASN A 307 7.93 -6.38 -12.12
CA ASN A 307 6.97 -7.17 -11.34
C ASN A 307 6.35 -6.38 -10.19
N VAL A 308 7.16 -5.65 -9.43
CA VAL A 308 6.67 -4.85 -8.29
C VAL A 308 5.67 -3.80 -8.77
N VAL A 309 6.01 -3.03 -9.81
CA VAL A 309 5.10 -2.01 -10.37
C VAL A 309 3.86 -2.64 -11.00
N GLY A 310 4.03 -3.75 -11.73
CA GLY A 310 2.93 -4.49 -12.36
C GLY A 310 1.95 -5.12 -11.37
N ALA A 311 2.44 -5.57 -10.21
CA ALA A 311 1.64 -6.21 -9.17
C ALA A 311 0.99 -5.21 -8.19
N ILE A 312 1.70 -4.13 -7.82
CA ILE A 312 1.20 -3.16 -6.81
C ILE A 312 -0.02 -2.39 -7.32
N GLY A 313 -0.02 -1.96 -8.59
CA GLY A 313 -1.12 -1.19 -9.17
C GLY A 313 -2.50 -1.84 -8.96
N PRO A 314 -2.72 -3.08 -9.44
CA PRO A 314 -3.96 -3.82 -9.23
C PRO A 314 -4.32 -4.06 -7.75
N LYS A 315 -3.33 -4.34 -6.90
CA LYS A 315 -3.56 -4.58 -5.46
C LYS A 315 -4.02 -3.32 -4.73
N LEU A 316 -3.42 -2.17 -5.06
CA LEU A 316 -3.85 -0.87 -4.56
C LEU A 316 -5.24 -0.51 -5.07
N GLU A 317 -5.53 -0.73 -6.35
CA GLU A 317 -6.86 -0.50 -6.92
C GLU A 317 -7.91 -1.32 -6.17
N GLN A 318 -7.64 -2.60 -5.90
CA GLN A 318 -8.55 -3.45 -5.13
C GLN A 318 -8.76 -2.96 -3.69
N ALA A 319 -7.69 -2.56 -3.00
CA ALA A 319 -7.78 -2.02 -1.64
C ALA A 319 -8.62 -0.73 -1.60
N GLU A 320 -8.44 0.14 -2.58
CA GLU A 320 -9.18 1.39 -2.72
C GLU A 320 -10.65 1.16 -3.11
N ILE A 321 -10.93 0.17 -3.96
CA ILE A 321 -12.29 -0.26 -4.27
C ILE A 321 -13.03 -0.70 -3.01
N GLU A 322 -12.41 -1.56 -2.18
CA GLU A 322 -13.03 -2.05 -0.95
C GLU A 322 -13.26 -0.92 0.06
N ARG A 323 -12.34 0.05 0.12
CA ARG A 323 -12.50 1.27 0.91
C ARG A 323 -13.66 2.12 0.40
N ALA A 324 -13.71 2.38 -0.91
CA ALA A 324 -14.74 3.18 -1.55
C ALA A 324 -16.13 2.56 -1.33
N LYS A 325 -16.27 1.24 -1.38
CA LYS A 325 -17.54 0.52 -1.10
C LYS A 325 -18.07 0.75 0.32
N ARG A 326 -17.20 0.95 1.30
CA ARG A 326 -17.58 1.17 2.72
C ARG A 326 -18.01 2.60 3.03
N LYS A 327 -17.73 3.57 2.15
CA LYS A 327 -18.17 4.95 2.32
C LYS A 327 -19.69 5.09 2.12
N PRO A 328 -20.39 5.91 2.93
CA PRO A 328 -21.77 6.31 2.64
C PRO A 328 -21.87 6.95 1.25
N THR A 329 -22.96 6.69 0.53
CA THR A 329 -23.15 7.18 -0.85
C THR A 329 -23.23 8.70 -0.98
N GLU A 330 -23.49 9.40 0.12
CA GLU A 330 -23.63 10.86 0.19
C GLU A 330 -22.28 11.61 0.20
N ASN A 331 -21.18 10.91 0.48
CA ASN A 331 -19.83 11.49 0.62
C ASN A 331 -18.86 11.03 -0.47
N LEU A 332 -19.37 10.59 -1.62
CA LEU A 332 -18.54 10.09 -2.72
C LEU A 332 -18.10 11.23 -3.63
N ASP A 333 -16.79 11.31 -3.86
CA ASP A 333 -16.23 12.15 -4.91
C ASP A 333 -16.22 11.42 -6.27
N ALA A 334 -15.75 12.10 -7.32
CA ALA A 334 -15.66 11.54 -8.67
C ALA A 334 -14.79 10.26 -8.71
N TYR A 335 -13.73 10.20 -7.91
CA TYR A 335 -12.81 9.07 -7.86
C TYR A 335 -13.43 7.86 -7.16
N ASP A 336 -14.20 8.06 -6.10
CA ASP A 336 -14.96 7.01 -5.43
C ASP A 336 -15.99 6.36 -6.38
N TYR A 337 -16.71 7.16 -7.19
CA TYR A 337 -17.61 6.65 -8.22
C TYR A 337 -16.86 5.86 -9.29
N PHE A 338 -15.71 6.37 -9.74
CA PHE A 338 -14.84 5.67 -10.69
C PHE A 338 -14.40 4.30 -10.17
N LEU A 339 -13.91 4.21 -8.93
CA LEU A 339 -13.50 2.95 -8.31
C LEU A 339 -14.65 1.96 -8.19
N ARG A 340 -15.84 2.41 -7.76
CA ARG A 340 -17.03 1.55 -7.73
C ARG A 340 -17.42 1.06 -9.13
N GLY A 341 -17.28 1.91 -10.14
CA GLY A 341 -17.49 1.55 -11.55
C GLY A 341 -16.54 0.45 -12.01
N MET A 342 -15.24 0.59 -11.71
CA MET A 342 -14.22 -0.44 -11.97
C MET A 342 -14.60 -1.78 -11.33
N ALA A 343 -14.97 -1.77 -10.06
CA ALA A 343 -15.38 -2.95 -9.33
C ALA A 343 -16.60 -3.64 -9.95
N ALA A 344 -17.58 -2.86 -10.43
CA ALA A 344 -18.74 -3.38 -11.11
C ALA A 344 -18.36 -3.99 -12.47
N LEU A 345 -17.51 -3.31 -13.25
CA LEU A 345 -17.05 -3.79 -14.55
C LEU A 345 -16.32 -5.15 -14.47
N HIS A 346 -15.56 -5.37 -13.40
CA HIS A 346 -14.83 -6.63 -13.14
C HIS A 346 -15.73 -7.85 -12.91
N ARG A 347 -17.01 -7.66 -12.52
CA ARG A 347 -17.94 -8.78 -12.32
C ARG A 347 -18.42 -9.44 -13.62
N TRP A 348 -18.16 -8.83 -14.77
CA TRP A 348 -18.45 -9.40 -16.10
C TRP A 348 -19.90 -9.94 -16.24
N SER A 349 -20.89 -9.11 -15.95
CA SER A 349 -22.31 -9.39 -16.23
C SER A 349 -22.98 -8.20 -16.89
N ARG A 350 -24.11 -8.41 -17.57
CA ARG A 350 -24.88 -7.35 -18.21
C ARG A 350 -25.34 -6.30 -17.19
N GLU A 351 -25.83 -6.75 -16.04
CA GLU A 351 -26.31 -5.90 -14.94
C GLU A 351 -25.15 -5.09 -14.35
N ALA A 352 -24.00 -5.74 -14.11
CA ALA A 352 -22.83 -5.09 -13.56
C ALA A 352 -22.21 -4.09 -14.53
N ASN A 353 -22.25 -4.37 -15.84
CA ASN A 353 -21.83 -3.43 -16.88
C ASN A 353 -22.74 -2.19 -16.92
N ASN A 354 -24.06 -2.36 -16.82
CA ASN A 354 -25.01 -1.25 -16.73
C ASN A 354 -24.77 -0.39 -15.48
N GLU A 355 -24.51 -1.04 -14.34
CA GLU A 355 -24.14 -0.36 -13.11
C GLU A 355 -22.84 0.44 -13.26
N ALA A 356 -21.79 -0.17 -13.85
CA ALA A 356 -20.51 0.47 -14.10
C ALA A 356 -20.66 1.73 -14.97
N LEU A 357 -21.43 1.64 -16.07
CA LEU A 357 -21.74 2.78 -16.94
C LEU A 357 -22.37 3.94 -16.16
N ARG A 358 -23.38 3.67 -15.32
CA ARG A 358 -24.01 4.70 -14.49
C ARG A 358 -23.02 5.35 -13.52
N LEU A 359 -22.12 4.57 -12.93
CA LEU A 359 -21.11 5.06 -11.98
C LEU A 359 -20.06 5.92 -12.69
N PHE A 360 -19.58 5.51 -13.88
CA PHE A 360 -18.64 6.31 -14.66
C PHE A 360 -19.26 7.61 -15.17
N TYR A 361 -20.54 7.61 -15.60
CA TYR A 361 -21.23 8.85 -15.92
C TYR A 361 -21.32 9.79 -14.71
N ARG A 362 -21.58 9.25 -13.51
CA ARG A 362 -21.62 10.07 -12.31
C ARG A 362 -20.24 10.67 -11.98
N ALA A 363 -19.16 9.91 -12.18
CA ALA A 363 -17.80 10.44 -12.07
C ALA A 363 -17.54 11.58 -13.06
N ILE A 364 -17.97 11.42 -14.32
CA ILE A 364 -17.84 12.45 -15.37
C ILE A 364 -18.66 13.71 -15.05
N GLU A 365 -19.86 13.55 -14.49
CA GLU A 365 -20.70 14.69 -14.08
C GLU A 365 -20.06 15.52 -12.95
N LEU A 366 -19.36 14.85 -12.03
CA LEU A 366 -18.67 15.50 -10.91
C LEU A 366 -17.32 16.10 -11.32
N ASP A 367 -16.60 15.46 -12.24
CA ASP A 367 -15.34 15.94 -12.81
C ASP A 367 -15.31 15.74 -14.34
N PRO A 368 -15.72 16.76 -15.12
CA PRO A 368 -15.72 16.71 -16.59
C PRO A 368 -14.33 16.63 -17.24
N GLU A 369 -13.25 16.80 -16.47
CA GLU A 369 -11.86 16.64 -16.94
C GLU A 369 -11.29 15.26 -16.62
N PHE A 370 -12.07 14.38 -15.97
CA PHE A 370 -11.62 13.05 -15.57
C PHE A 370 -11.52 12.07 -16.76
N ALA A 371 -10.42 12.17 -17.51
CA ALA A 371 -10.17 11.41 -18.74
C ALA A 371 -10.39 9.89 -18.61
N ALA A 372 -9.90 9.28 -17.52
CA ALA A 372 -10.02 7.84 -17.29
C ALA A 372 -11.48 7.38 -17.15
N ALA A 373 -12.38 8.21 -16.60
CA ALA A 373 -13.79 7.86 -16.47
C ALA A 373 -14.47 7.76 -17.84
N TYR A 374 -14.17 8.67 -18.78
CA TYR A 374 -14.61 8.56 -20.17
C TYR A 374 -14.09 7.28 -20.84
N GLY A 375 -12.81 6.97 -20.63
CA GLY A 375 -12.18 5.78 -21.17
C GLY A 375 -12.83 4.49 -20.67
N MET A 376 -13.08 4.40 -19.36
CA MET A 376 -13.74 3.23 -18.76
C MET A 376 -15.22 3.12 -19.15
N ALA A 377 -15.93 4.23 -19.36
CA ALA A 377 -17.26 4.20 -19.96
C ALA A 377 -17.23 3.63 -21.39
N ALA A 378 -16.25 4.01 -22.21
CA ALA A 378 -16.05 3.41 -23.54
C ALA A 378 -15.68 1.91 -23.46
N ARG A 379 -14.92 1.52 -22.43
CA ARG A 379 -14.58 0.12 -22.14
C ARG A 379 -15.80 -0.73 -21.78
N CYS A 380 -16.85 -0.15 -21.17
CA CYS A 380 -18.13 -0.84 -20.95
C CYS A 380 -18.77 -1.26 -22.27
N TYR A 381 -18.80 -0.38 -23.28
CA TYR A 381 -19.33 -0.71 -24.61
C TYR A 381 -18.49 -1.76 -25.34
N SER A 382 -17.16 -1.73 -25.14
CA SER A 382 -16.28 -2.80 -25.64
C SER A 382 -16.64 -4.17 -25.02
N GLN A 383 -16.93 -4.22 -23.71
CA GLN A 383 -17.38 -5.46 -23.04
C GLN A 383 -18.76 -5.90 -23.54
N ARG A 384 -19.68 -4.96 -23.76
CA ARG A 384 -21.00 -5.25 -24.33
C ARG A 384 -20.88 -5.88 -25.71
N LYS A 385 -20.05 -5.31 -26.59
CA LYS A 385 -19.77 -5.89 -27.92
C LYS A 385 -19.17 -7.29 -27.81
N ALA A 386 -18.16 -7.46 -26.97
CA ALA A 386 -17.49 -8.76 -26.77
C ALA A 386 -18.41 -9.85 -26.21
N SER A 387 -19.48 -9.47 -25.52
CA SER A 387 -20.39 -10.40 -24.85
C SER A 387 -21.78 -10.48 -25.50
N GLY A 388 -22.01 -9.80 -26.63
CA GLY A 388 -23.31 -9.76 -27.31
C GLY A 388 -24.41 -8.99 -26.56
N TRP A 389 -24.06 -8.05 -25.67
CA TRP A 389 -25.02 -7.33 -24.84
C TRP A 389 -25.51 -5.99 -25.41
N MET A 390 -25.01 -5.58 -26.58
CA MET A 390 -25.46 -4.34 -27.24
C MET A 390 -26.93 -4.46 -27.67
N VAL A 391 -27.70 -3.40 -27.45
CA VAL A 391 -29.14 -3.36 -27.79
C VAL A 391 -29.35 -2.48 -29.03
N ASP A 392 -28.87 -1.24 -28.98
CA ASP A 392 -28.90 -0.32 -30.13
C ASP A 392 -27.45 -0.07 -30.58
N ARG A 393 -26.98 -0.92 -31.49
CA ARG A 393 -25.58 -0.88 -31.95
C ARG A 393 -25.22 0.46 -32.56
N ALA A 394 -26.13 1.10 -33.30
CA ALA A 394 -25.86 2.39 -33.94
C ALA A 394 -25.67 3.48 -32.89
N GLN A 395 -26.60 3.58 -31.93
CA GLN A 395 -26.51 4.58 -30.86
C GLN A 395 -25.31 4.33 -29.94
N GLU A 396 -25.07 3.07 -29.56
CA GLU A 396 -23.95 2.70 -28.69
C GLU A 396 -22.59 2.94 -29.37
N THR A 397 -22.50 2.78 -30.69
CA THR A 397 -21.28 3.12 -31.47
C THR A 397 -21.01 4.63 -31.44
N VAL A 398 -22.03 5.46 -31.69
CA VAL A 398 -21.90 6.93 -31.63
C VAL A 398 -21.47 7.39 -30.24
N GLU A 399 -22.06 6.82 -29.19
CA GLU A 399 -21.70 7.17 -27.82
C GLU A 399 -20.29 6.69 -27.45
N THR A 400 -19.89 5.50 -27.91
CA THR A 400 -18.52 5.02 -27.75
C THR A 400 -17.51 5.95 -28.40
N GLU A 401 -17.79 6.46 -29.60
CA GLU A 401 -16.92 7.43 -30.26
C GLU A 401 -16.79 8.72 -29.46
N ARG A 402 -17.91 9.27 -28.97
CA ARG A 402 -17.92 10.48 -28.14
C ARG A 402 -17.02 10.31 -26.90
N LEU A 403 -17.19 9.21 -26.18
CA LEU A 403 -16.44 8.90 -24.96
C LEU A 403 -14.95 8.66 -25.26
N ALA A 404 -14.63 7.83 -26.26
CA ALA A 404 -13.25 7.49 -26.61
C ALA A 404 -12.46 8.70 -27.13
N ARG A 405 -13.08 9.57 -27.94
CA ARG A 405 -12.46 10.84 -28.36
C ARG A 405 -12.18 11.75 -27.17
N ARG A 406 -13.13 11.86 -26.23
CA ARG A 406 -12.96 12.71 -25.05
C ARG A 406 -11.86 12.17 -24.12
N ALA A 407 -11.81 10.86 -23.91
CA ALA A 407 -10.76 10.18 -23.15
C ALA A 407 -9.38 10.44 -23.76
N ALA A 408 -9.22 10.27 -25.08
CA ALA A 408 -7.96 10.51 -25.76
C ALA A 408 -7.53 11.98 -25.76
N ALA A 409 -8.48 12.92 -25.88
CA ALA A 409 -8.20 14.35 -25.89
C ALA A 409 -7.77 14.88 -24.52
N LEU A 410 -8.47 14.51 -23.45
CA LEU A 410 -8.15 14.92 -22.08
C LEU A 410 -6.94 14.15 -21.52
N GLY A 411 -6.84 12.87 -21.86
CA GLY A 411 -5.85 11.93 -21.32
C GLY A 411 -4.60 11.76 -22.16
N LYS A 412 -4.12 12.80 -22.85
CA LYS A 412 -2.96 12.70 -23.77
C LYS A 412 -1.68 12.13 -23.13
N ASP A 413 -1.54 12.29 -21.81
CA ASP A 413 -0.42 11.83 -20.98
C ASP A 413 -0.89 10.83 -19.89
N ASP A 414 -2.03 10.18 -20.11
CA ASP A 414 -2.64 9.18 -19.23
C ASP A 414 -2.75 7.84 -19.98
N ALA A 415 -1.91 6.88 -19.58
CA ALA A 415 -1.88 5.56 -20.19
C ALA A 415 -3.23 4.83 -20.09
N VAL A 416 -3.99 4.99 -19.00
CA VAL A 416 -5.29 4.30 -18.82
C VAL A 416 -6.32 4.88 -19.79
N ALA A 417 -6.40 6.20 -19.89
CA ALA A 417 -7.32 6.87 -20.80
C ALA A 417 -7.02 6.55 -22.28
N LEU A 418 -5.74 6.60 -22.68
CA LEU A 418 -5.33 6.22 -24.04
C LEU A 418 -5.57 4.74 -24.33
N SER A 419 -5.30 3.85 -23.38
CA SER A 419 -5.50 2.41 -23.56
C SER A 419 -6.96 2.04 -23.80
N THR A 420 -7.84 2.60 -22.97
CA THR A 420 -9.28 2.33 -23.03
C THR A 420 -9.94 3.01 -24.23
N ALA A 421 -9.47 4.19 -24.64
CA ALA A 421 -9.84 4.79 -25.92
C ALA A 421 -9.37 3.92 -27.09
N GLY A 422 -8.12 3.47 -27.07
CA GLY A 422 -7.50 2.67 -28.12
C GLY A 422 -8.27 1.37 -28.41
N ILE A 423 -8.61 0.60 -27.36
CA ILE A 423 -9.42 -0.61 -27.53
C ILE A 423 -10.85 -0.30 -28.01
N ALA A 424 -11.45 0.82 -27.61
CA ALA A 424 -12.75 1.23 -28.13
C ALA A 424 -12.69 1.58 -29.62
N PHE A 425 -11.65 2.30 -30.05
CA PHE A 425 -11.41 2.61 -31.47
C PHE A 425 -11.16 1.37 -32.30
N THR A 426 -10.33 0.44 -31.84
CA THR A 426 -10.04 -0.77 -32.59
C THR A 426 -11.26 -1.71 -32.62
N TYR A 427 -11.85 -1.99 -31.46
CA TYR A 427 -12.83 -3.06 -31.36
C TYR A 427 -14.26 -2.63 -31.67
N VAL A 428 -14.72 -1.50 -31.13
CA VAL A 428 -16.11 -1.04 -31.33
C VAL A 428 -16.26 -0.26 -32.62
N LEU A 429 -15.36 0.70 -32.85
CA LEU A 429 -15.47 1.65 -33.98
C LEU A 429 -14.81 1.14 -35.27
N GLY A 430 -14.03 0.05 -35.21
CA GLY A 430 -13.32 -0.51 -36.36
C GLY A 430 -12.18 0.39 -36.90
N ALA A 431 -11.83 1.46 -36.19
CA ALA A 431 -10.75 2.38 -36.54
C ALA A 431 -9.39 1.81 -36.08
N LEU A 432 -9.01 0.69 -36.68
CA LEU A 432 -7.91 -0.18 -36.23
C LEU A 432 -6.55 0.55 -36.10
N ASP A 433 -6.10 1.28 -37.12
CA ASP A 433 -4.79 1.96 -37.08
C ASP A 433 -4.76 3.05 -36.01
N TYR A 434 -5.83 3.84 -35.93
CA TYR A 434 -5.92 4.93 -34.96
C TYR A 434 -5.96 4.40 -33.52
N GLY A 435 -6.74 3.35 -33.27
CA GLY A 435 -6.78 2.72 -31.96
C GLY A 435 -5.45 2.05 -31.58
N ALA A 436 -4.74 1.46 -32.54
CA ALA A 436 -3.41 0.89 -32.33
C ALA A 436 -2.37 1.97 -31.98
N ASP A 437 -2.38 3.13 -32.65
CA ASP A 437 -1.51 4.27 -32.30
C ASP A 437 -1.72 4.75 -30.87
N LEU A 438 -2.98 4.87 -30.43
CA LEU A 438 -3.30 5.22 -29.04
C LEU A 438 -2.75 4.18 -28.05
N LEU A 439 -2.83 2.89 -28.38
CA LEU A 439 -2.29 1.81 -27.56
C LEU A 439 -0.76 1.86 -27.48
N GLU A 440 -0.06 2.10 -28.60
CA GLU A 440 1.40 2.27 -28.61
C GLU A 440 1.85 3.47 -27.76
N ARG A 441 1.15 4.60 -27.88
CA ARG A 441 1.40 5.77 -27.03
C ARG A 441 1.17 5.45 -25.54
N ALA A 442 0.12 4.69 -25.23
CA ALA A 442 -0.14 4.26 -23.86
C ALA A 442 0.96 3.34 -23.32
N LEU A 443 1.49 2.41 -24.14
CA LEU A 443 2.62 1.54 -23.78
C LEU A 443 3.89 2.34 -23.52
N ALA A 444 4.16 3.37 -24.34
CA ALA A 444 5.29 4.27 -24.15
C ALA A 444 5.18 5.05 -22.82
N LEU A 445 3.97 5.46 -22.43
CA LEU A 445 3.73 6.16 -21.16
C LEU A 445 3.85 5.22 -19.95
N ASN A 446 3.27 4.02 -20.01
CA ASN A 446 3.32 3.05 -18.92
C ASN A 446 3.48 1.60 -19.44
N PRO A 447 4.73 1.11 -19.59
CA PRO A 447 5.00 -0.24 -20.06
C PRO A 447 4.74 -1.32 -18.99
N ASN A 448 4.40 -0.94 -17.75
CA ASN A 448 4.06 -1.87 -16.67
C ASN A 448 2.55 -2.02 -16.49
N TRP A 449 1.73 -1.38 -17.34
CA TRP A 449 0.28 -1.55 -17.30
C TRP A 449 -0.16 -2.76 -18.13
N ALA A 450 -0.43 -3.88 -17.46
CA ALA A 450 -0.78 -5.15 -18.09
C ALA A 450 -2.00 -5.05 -19.03
N SER A 451 -3.00 -4.24 -18.68
CA SER A 451 -4.20 -4.07 -19.52
C SER A 451 -3.90 -3.41 -20.87
N THR A 452 -2.91 -2.53 -20.97
CA THR A 452 -2.52 -1.94 -22.26
C THR A 452 -1.93 -2.99 -23.18
N TRP A 453 -1.06 -3.86 -22.66
CA TRP A 453 -0.50 -4.97 -23.41
C TRP A 453 -1.59 -5.94 -23.89
N LEU A 454 -2.57 -6.25 -23.04
CA LEU A 454 -3.74 -7.05 -23.42
C LEU A 454 -4.53 -6.41 -24.56
N PHE A 455 -4.86 -5.13 -24.45
CA PHE A 455 -5.62 -4.40 -25.47
C PHE A 455 -4.82 -4.24 -26.77
N SER A 456 -3.51 -4.06 -26.68
CA SER A 456 -2.61 -4.05 -27.83
C SER A 456 -2.58 -5.42 -28.50
N GLY A 457 -2.52 -6.52 -27.75
CA GLY A 457 -2.65 -7.88 -28.29
C GLY A 457 -3.95 -8.07 -29.08
N TRP A 458 -5.09 -7.64 -28.53
CA TRP A 458 -6.37 -7.64 -29.26
C TRP A 458 -6.32 -6.80 -30.54
N ALA A 459 -5.78 -5.58 -30.48
CA ALA A 459 -5.64 -4.74 -31.66
C ALA A 459 -4.78 -5.42 -32.74
N ARG A 460 -3.64 -6.01 -32.37
CA ARG A 460 -2.73 -6.71 -33.28
C ARG A 460 -3.39 -7.93 -33.94
N ILE A 461 -4.25 -8.65 -33.23
CA ILE A 461 -5.08 -9.71 -33.84
C ILE A 461 -5.94 -9.14 -34.97
N TRP A 462 -6.67 -8.05 -34.72
CA TRP A 462 -7.55 -7.44 -35.72
C TRP A 462 -6.80 -6.82 -36.90
N LEU A 463 -5.59 -6.33 -36.67
CA LEU A 463 -4.67 -5.85 -37.70
C LEU A 463 -4.10 -6.99 -38.59
N GLY A 464 -4.26 -8.25 -38.19
CA GLY A 464 -3.69 -9.42 -38.86
C GLY A 464 -2.22 -9.66 -38.49
N GLU A 465 -1.79 -9.28 -37.29
CA GLU A 465 -0.43 -9.42 -36.79
C GLU A 465 -0.39 -10.40 -35.61
N PRO A 466 -0.72 -11.70 -35.82
CA PRO A 466 -0.91 -12.64 -34.72
C PRO A 466 0.37 -12.92 -33.93
N GLU A 467 1.55 -12.93 -34.56
CA GLU A 467 2.82 -13.15 -33.85
C GLU A 467 3.14 -11.99 -32.88
N VAL A 468 2.96 -10.76 -33.33
CA VAL A 468 3.12 -9.56 -32.47
C VAL A 468 2.08 -9.57 -31.35
N ALA A 469 0.86 -10.04 -31.64
CA ALA A 469 -0.17 -10.20 -30.62
C ALA A 469 0.25 -11.20 -29.54
N LEU A 470 0.82 -12.35 -29.90
CA LEU A 470 1.30 -13.35 -28.94
C LEU A 470 2.37 -12.77 -28.00
N ASP A 471 3.32 -12.00 -28.52
CA ASP A 471 4.35 -11.33 -27.71
C ASP A 471 3.73 -10.35 -26.71
N HIS A 472 2.79 -9.51 -27.18
CA HIS A 472 2.10 -8.53 -26.34
C HIS A 472 1.27 -9.21 -25.24
N LEU A 473 0.56 -10.29 -25.58
CA LEU A 473 -0.26 -11.04 -24.63
C LEU A 473 0.59 -11.78 -23.59
N ALA A 474 1.71 -12.38 -24.02
CA ALA A 474 2.67 -13.00 -23.10
C ALA A 474 3.22 -11.97 -22.11
N ARG A 475 3.51 -10.74 -22.57
CA ARG A 475 3.92 -9.64 -21.68
C ARG A 475 2.81 -9.25 -20.70
N ALA A 476 1.56 -9.17 -21.15
CA ALA A 476 0.42 -8.87 -20.27
C ALA A 476 0.28 -9.90 -19.13
N ILE A 477 0.33 -11.20 -19.48
CA ILE A 477 0.25 -12.30 -18.51
C ILE A 477 1.44 -12.26 -17.54
N ARG A 478 2.65 -11.98 -18.03
CA ARG A 478 3.85 -11.89 -17.18
C ARG A 478 3.77 -10.74 -16.17
N LEU A 479 3.18 -9.60 -16.55
CA LEU A 479 3.05 -8.45 -15.65
C LEU A 479 2.01 -8.65 -14.54
N ASN A 480 0.95 -9.43 -14.81
CA ASN A 480 -0.08 -9.74 -13.82
C ASN A 480 -0.57 -11.21 -13.94
N PRO A 481 0.22 -12.19 -13.47
CA PRO A 481 -0.12 -13.61 -13.63
C PRO A 481 -1.31 -14.07 -12.79
N GLN A 482 -1.69 -13.29 -11.78
CA GLN A 482 -2.81 -13.58 -10.87
C GLN A 482 -4.01 -12.67 -11.15
N ASP A 483 -4.15 -12.16 -12.38
CA ASP A 483 -5.28 -11.31 -12.77
C ASP A 483 -6.61 -12.07 -12.58
N PRO A 484 -7.56 -11.55 -11.78
CA PRO A 484 -8.91 -12.12 -11.68
C PRO A 484 -9.63 -12.22 -13.03
N GLN A 485 -9.21 -11.46 -14.04
CA GLN A 485 -9.74 -11.46 -15.40
C GLN A 485 -8.77 -12.12 -16.42
N ILE A 486 -7.90 -13.02 -15.97
CA ILE A 486 -6.93 -13.73 -16.83
C ILE A 486 -7.58 -14.41 -18.04
N PHE A 487 -8.86 -14.79 -17.93
CA PHE A 487 -9.65 -15.36 -19.03
C PHE A 487 -9.65 -14.48 -20.29
N ASN A 488 -9.55 -13.15 -20.16
CA ASN A 488 -9.48 -12.25 -21.32
C ASN A 488 -8.16 -12.40 -22.08
N ALA A 489 -7.04 -12.52 -21.36
CA ALA A 489 -5.74 -12.76 -21.97
C ALA A 489 -5.68 -14.16 -22.59
N GLN A 490 -6.25 -15.16 -21.92
CA GLN A 490 -6.37 -16.52 -22.47
C GLN A 490 -7.23 -16.56 -23.75
N ALA A 491 -8.36 -15.84 -23.78
CA ALA A 491 -9.20 -15.74 -24.97
C ALA A 491 -8.48 -15.02 -26.13
N ALA A 492 -7.70 -14.00 -25.83
CA ALA A 492 -6.88 -13.31 -26.81
C ALA A 492 -5.76 -14.21 -27.36
N MET A 493 -5.08 -14.97 -26.49
CA MET A 493 -4.07 -15.96 -26.89
C MET A 493 -4.70 -16.99 -27.84
N ALA A 494 -5.90 -17.48 -27.50
CA ALA A 494 -6.63 -18.40 -28.35
C ALA A 494 -6.90 -17.82 -29.75
N ALA A 495 -7.38 -16.59 -29.82
CA ALA A 495 -7.63 -15.90 -31.08
C ALA A 495 -6.34 -15.67 -31.88
N ALA A 496 -5.25 -15.24 -31.24
CA ALA A 496 -3.96 -15.05 -31.89
C ALA A 496 -3.43 -16.35 -32.49
N HIS A 497 -3.45 -17.46 -31.74
CA HIS A 497 -3.07 -18.77 -32.24
C HIS A 497 -3.96 -19.25 -33.39
N PHE A 498 -5.27 -18.96 -33.36
CA PHE A 498 -6.17 -19.28 -34.47
C PHE A 498 -5.76 -18.57 -35.76
N PHE A 499 -5.51 -17.25 -35.69
CA PHE A 499 -5.08 -16.48 -36.86
C PHE A 499 -3.64 -16.81 -37.30
N ALA A 500 -2.79 -17.32 -36.41
CA ALA A 500 -1.51 -17.94 -36.75
C ALA A 500 -1.64 -19.34 -37.40
N GLY A 501 -2.85 -19.90 -37.49
CA GLY A 501 -3.10 -21.25 -38.05
C GLY A 501 -2.76 -22.40 -37.09
N GLN A 502 -2.53 -22.10 -35.81
CA GLN A 502 -2.14 -23.05 -34.77
C GLN A 502 -3.37 -23.54 -33.99
N TYR A 503 -4.27 -24.28 -34.65
CA TYR A 503 -5.60 -24.64 -34.11
C TYR A 503 -5.55 -25.47 -32.82
N GLY A 504 -4.51 -26.29 -32.64
CA GLY A 504 -4.31 -27.07 -31.41
C GLY A 504 -4.13 -26.14 -30.19
N GLU A 505 -3.17 -25.22 -30.26
CA GLU A 505 -2.93 -24.20 -29.22
C GLU A 505 -4.14 -23.28 -29.04
N ALA A 506 -4.77 -22.85 -30.14
CA ALA A 506 -5.98 -22.04 -30.09
C ALA A 506 -7.10 -22.70 -29.27
N SER A 507 -7.37 -23.99 -29.51
CA SER A 507 -8.37 -24.76 -28.74
C SER A 507 -7.99 -24.94 -27.27
N SER A 508 -6.69 -25.10 -26.97
CA SER A 508 -6.17 -25.24 -25.61
C SER A 508 -6.40 -23.97 -24.79
N TRP A 509 -5.99 -22.82 -25.33
CA TRP A 509 -6.21 -21.51 -24.70
C TRP A 509 -7.68 -21.14 -24.61
N ALA A 510 -8.47 -21.45 -25.63
CA ALA A 510 -9.92 -21.23 -25.59
C ALA A 510 -10.57 -22.03 -24.45
N ARG A 511 -10.15 -23.29 -24.26
CA ARG A 511 -10.62 -24.13 -23.15
C ARG A 511 -10.21 -23.58 -21.78
N ALA A 512 -9.01 -22.99 -21.67
CA ALA A 512 -8.59 -22.30 -20.44
C ALA A 512 -9.51 -21.10 -20.15
N ALA A 513 -9.74 -20.24 -21.14
CA ALA A 513 -10.61 -19.07 -21.00
C ALA A 513 -12.06 -19.45 -20.63
N ILE A 514 -12.63 -20.48 -21.28
CA ILE A 514 -14.00 -20.96 -21.02
C ILE A 514 -14.14 -21.60 -19.64
N ARG A 515 -13.07 -22.20 -19.10
CA ARG A 515 -13.07 -22.79 -17.75
C ARG A 515 -13.20 -21.72 -16.69
N GLU A 516 -12.46 -20.62 -16.85
CA GLU A 516 -12.51 -19.46 -15.96
C GLU A 516 -13.81 -18.66 -16.15
N GLN A 517 -14.24 -18.45 -17.41
CA GLN A 517 -15.46 -17.73 -17.74
C GLN A 517 -16.32 -18.51 -18.75
N PRO A 518 -17.27 -19.34 -18.26
CA PRO A 518 -18.13 -20.19 -19.09
C PRO A 518 -18.93 -19.47 -20.18
N VAL A 519 -19.23 -18.19 -20.00
CA VAL A 519 -20.03 -17.40 -20.94
C VAL A 519 -19.17 -16.55 -21.90
N HIS A 520 -17.87 -16.83 -21.98
CA HIS A 520 -16.98 -16.05 -22.82
C HIS A 520 -17.19 -16.33 -24.32
N PHE A 521 -17.85 -15.40 -25.01
CA PHE A 521 -18.30 -15.55 -26.39
C PHE A 521 -17.16 -15.77 -27.39
N ILE A 522 -16.16 -14.88 -27.45
CA ILE A 522 -15.06 -14.97 -28.44
C ILE A 522 -14.30 -16.29 -28.32
N ALA A 523 -13.94 -16.69 -27.10
CA ALA A 523 -13.27 -17.97 -26.83
C ALA A 523 -14.12 -19.17 -27.30
N THR A 524 -15.44 -19.12 -27.16
CA THR A 524 -16.34 -20.17 -27.65
C THR A 524 -16.35 -20.21 -29.19
N CYS A 525 -16.35 -19.06 -29.86
CA CYS A 525 -16.20 -18.99 -31.32
C CYS A 525 -14.86 -19.57 -31.78
N VAL A 526 -13.77 -19.22 -31.10
CA VAL A 526 -12.42 -19.73 -31.41
C VAL A 526 -12.35 -21.24 -31.21
N ALA A 527 -12.91 -21.77 -30.13
CA ALA A 527 -12.98 -23.22 -29.90
C ALA A 527 -13.74 -23.93 -31.02
N ALA A 528 -14.94 -23.45 -31.36
CA ALA A 528 -15.76 -24.04 -32.42
C ALA A 528 -15.03 -24.05 -33.78
N ALA A 529 -14.48 -22.90 -34.19
CA ALA A 529 -13.75 -22.77 -35.45
C ALA A 529 -12.46 -23.61 -35.48
N SER A 530 -11.70 -23.62 -34.37
CA SER A 530 -10.45 -24.40 -34.26
C SER A 530 -10.70 -25.89 -34.34
N HIS A 531 -11.71 -26.40 -33.62
CA HIS A 531 -12.08 -27.82 -33.64
C HIS A 531 -12.53 -28.24 -35.04
N ALA A 532 -13.34 -27.42 -35.72
CA ALA A 532 -13.79 -27.71 -37.07
C ALA A 532 -12.62 -27.77 -38.08
N LEU A 533 -11.69 -26.81 -38.01
CA LEU A 533 -10.51 -26.78 -38.89
C LEU A 533 -9.47 -27.86 -38.55
N ALA A 534 -9.47 -28.36 -37.31
CA ALA A 534 -8.66 -29.49 -36.88
C ALA A 534 -9.30 -30.87 -37.19
N GLY A 535 -10.50 -30.92 -37.77
CA GLY A 535 -11.22 -32.16 -38.07
C GLY A 535 -11.89 -32.83 -36.85
N GLN A 536 -12.03 -32.11 -35.75
CA GLN A 536 -12.64 -32.55 -34.50
C GLN A 536 -14.14 -32.21 -34.48
N ALA A 537 -14.93 -32.99 -35.24
CA ALA A 537 -16.32 -32.66 -35.53
C ALA A 537 -17.25 -32.69 -34.30
N GLU A 538 -17.03 -33.62 -33.36
CA GLU A 538 -17.86 -33.74 -32.16
C GLU A 538 -17.65 -32.53 -31.23
N GLU A 539 -16.39 -32.16 -30.97
CA GLU A 539 -16.02 -31.00 -30.15
C GLU A 539 -16.47 -29.68 -30.79
N ALA A 540 -16.40 -29.57 -32.12
CA ALA A 540 -16.91 -28.41 -32.85
C ALA A 540 -18.44 -28.26 -32.67
N ALA A 541 -19.19 -29.36 -32.77
CA ALA A 541 -20.64 -29.36 -32.60
C ALA A 541 -21.06 -29.03 -31.16
N GLU A 542 -20.32 -29.51 -30.16
CA GLU A 542 -20.53 -29.15 -28.76
C GLU A 542 -20.32 -27.64 -28.53
N ALA A 543 -19.20 -27.09 -29.02
CA ALA A 543 -18.91 -25.66 -28.92
C ALA A 543 -19.96 -24.82 -29.65
N MET A 544 -20.44 -25.24 -30.82
CA MET A 544 -21.51 -24.57 -31.56
C MET A 544 -22.85 -24.60 -30.81
N THR A 545 -23.17 -25.70 -30.15
CA THR A 545 -24.38 -25.81 -29.32
C THR A 545 -24.34 -24.78 -28.18
N ARG A 546 -23.19 -24.63 -27.52
CA ARG A 546 -22.97 -23.61 -26.50
C ARG A 546 -23.07 -22.20 -27.07
N LEU A 547 -22.49 -21.96 -28.25
CA LEU A 547 -22.52 -20.65 -28.89
C LEU A 547 -23.96 -20.19 -29.18
N ARG A 548 -24.82 -21.09 -29.66
CA ARG A 548 -26.26 -20.82 -29.88
C ARG A 548 -27.03 -20.54 -28.58
N GLN A 549 -26.58 -21.08 -27.44
CA GLN A 549 -27.17 -20.74 -26.14
C GLN A 549 -26.73 -19.35 -25.66
N LEU A 550 -25.51 -18.93 -26.00
CA LEU A 550 -25.00 -17.59 -25.66
C LEU A 550 -25.65 -16.51 -26.52
N ASP A 551 -25.74 -16.75 -27.83
CA ASP A 551 -26.37 -15.83 -28.78
C ASP A 551 -27.16 -16.61 -29.87
N PRO A 552 -28.49 -16.73 -29.72
CA PRO A 552 -29.35 -17.39 -30.69
C PRO A 552 -29.42 -16.69 -32.05
N ASP A 553 -29.02 -15.41 -32.16
CA ASP A 553 -29.10 -14.59 -33.37
C ASP A 553 -27.73 -14.46 -34.08
N PHE A 554 -26.69 -15.10 -33.57
CA PHE A 554 -25.36 -15.13 -34.19
C PHE A 554 -25.35 -15.97 -35.49
N ARG A 555 -24.90 -15.37 -36.60
CA ARG A 555 -24.96 -15.93 -37.97
C ARG A 555 -23.69 -15.59 -38.75
N LEU A 556 -23.45 -16.28 -39.87
CA LEU A 556 -22.36 -15.90 -40.77
C LEU A 556 -22.57 -14.50 -41.37
N SER A 557 -23.83 -14.11 -41.63
CA SER A 557 -24.16 -12.79 -42.17
C SER A 557 -23.87 -11.61 -41.25
N ASN A 558 -23.61 -11.84 -39.95
CA ASN A 558 -23.38 -10.79 -38.96
C ASN A 558 -22.02 -10.86 -38.25
N LEU A 559 -21.04 -11.58 -38.82
CA LEU A 559 -19.69 -11.69 -38.25
C LEU A 559 -18.99 -10.33 -38.05
N ASP A 560 -19.13 -9.43 -39.01
CA ASP A 560 -18.49 -8.10 -38.99
C ASP A 560 -18.97 -7.23 -37.82
N ASP A 561 -20.17 -7.51 -37.29
CA ASP A 561 -20.71 -6.81 -36.13
C ASP A 561 -19.94 -7.15 -34.84
N PHE A 562 -19.24 -8.28 -34.81
CA PHE A 562 -18.49 -8.77 -33.66
C PHE A 562 -16.98 -8.63 -33.87
N PHE A 563 -16.48 -8.87 -35.08
CA PHE A 563 -15.05 -9.04 -35.34
C PHE A 563 -14.55 -8.06 -36.41
N PRO A 564 -13.81 -7.00 -36.03
CA PRO A 564 -13.27 -6.03 -36.99
C PRO A 564 -11.99 -6.56 -37.65
N ILE A 565 -12.06 -7.68 -38.35
CA ILE A 565 -10.89 -8.33 -38.97
C ILE A 565 -10.45 -7.57 -40.22
N ARG A 566 -9.19 -7.09 -40.26
CA ARG A 566 -8.64 -6.34 -41.39
C ARG A 566 -8.40 -7.18 -42.63
N ARG A 567 -7.76 -8.33 -42.46
CA ARG A 567 -7.25 -9.14 -43.58
C ARG A 567 -8.38 -9.98 -44.16
N PRO A 568 -8.69 -9.87 -45.46
CA PRO A 568 -9.74 -10.67 -46.10
C PRO A 568 -9.51 -12.18 -45.95
N ASP A 569 -8.25 -12.63 -46.03
CA ASP A 569 -7.89 -14.06 -45.89
C ASP A 569 -8.18 -14.58 -44.47
N ASP A 570 -7.94 -13.75 -43.45
CA ASP A 570 -8.22 -14.08 -42.05
C ASP A 570 -9.73 -14.10 -41.80
N ALA A 571 -10.47 -13.15 -42.38
CA ALA A 571 -11.93 -13.11 -42.30
C ALA A 571 -12.58 -14.32 -42.99
N ALA A 572 -12.05 -14.72 -44.16
CA ALA A 572 -12.49 -15.92 -44.87
C ALA A 572 -12.22 -17.19 -44.04
N ARG A 573 -11.01 -17.33 -43.48
CA ARG A 573 -10.66 -18.46 -42.61
C ARG A 573 -11.56 -18.54 -41.37
N TRP A 574 -11.85 -17.40 -40.76
CA TRP A 574 -12.76 -17.30 -39.62
C TRP A 574 -14.18 -17.77 -39.98
N ALA A 575 -14.73 -17.26 -41.08
CA ALA A 575 -16.05 -17.63 -41.59
C ALA A 575 -16.11 -19.12 -41.97
N ASP A 576 -15.07 -19.66 -42.60
CA ASP A 576 -14.97 -21.06 -42.98
C ASP A 576 -14.94 -21.98 -41.76
N GLY A 577 -14.14 -21.66 -40.75
CA GLY A 577 -14.08 -22.42 -39.50
C GLY A 577 -15.43 -22.45 -38.79
N LEU A 578 -16.11 -21.31 -38.66
CA LEU A 578 -17.43 -21.24 -38.04
C LEU A 578 -18.52 -21.94 -38.87
N ARG A 579 -18.48 -21.83 -40.20
CA ARG A 579 -19.39 -22.55 -41.10
C ARG A 579 -19.22 -24.06 -40.94
N ASN A 580 -17.98 -24.55 -40.92
CA ASN A 580 -17.67 -25.96 -40.74
C ASN A 580 -18.05 -26.47 -39.34
N ALA A 581 -18.05 -25.60 -38.33
CA ALA A 581 -18.57 -25.90 -37.00
C ALA A 581 -20.11 -25.91 -36.93
N GLY A 582 -20.80 -25.53 -38.00
CA GLY A 582 -22.27 -25.53 -38.10
C GLY A 582 -22.93 -24.20 -37.76
N LEU A 583 -22.24 -23.07 -37.90
CA LEU A 583 -22.88 -21.75 -37.77
C LEU A 583 -23.86 -21.52 -38.93
N PRO A 584 -25.11 -21.09 -38.67
CA PRO A 584 -26.06 -20.84 -39.74
C PRO A 584 -25.65 -19.64 -40.60
N PRO A 585 -26.07 -19.60 -41.88
CA PRO A 585 -25.75 -18.51 -42.81
C PRO A 585 -26.27 -17.16 -42.32
#